data_AF-A0A1R1MJL4-F1
#
_entry.id   AF-A0A1R1MJL4-F1
#
_cell.length_a   1.000
_cell.length_b   1.000
_cell.length_c   1.000
_cell.angle_alpha   90.00
_cell.angle_beta   90.00
_cell.angle_gamma   90.00
#
_symmetry.space_group_name_H-M   'P 1'
#
loop_
_entity.id
_entity.type
_entity.pdbx_description
1 polymer ?
#
loop_
_entity_poly.entity_id
_entity_poly.type
_entity_poly.pdbx_seq_one_letter_code
_entity_poly.pdbx_strand_id
1 'polypeptide(L)'
;MDPLIVTINRAYRKGLTEEKLAKLIKEQIFPKSYPLNEQVEVFFSEVPVPMVVSFCEKHEIDMKELKKYYDRYIKSKFRNEELEELWNIF
;
A
#
# COMPACT_ATOMS: atom_id res chain seq x y z
N MET A 1 -4.39 -11.38 -14.00
CA MET A 1 -3.35 -10.52 -13.40
C MET A 1 -4.05 -9.66 -12.36
N ASP A 2 -3.55 -9.59 -11.13
CA ASP A 2 -4.21 -8.85 -10.05
C ASP A 2 -4.29 -7.35 -10.43
N PRO A 3 -5.50 -6.76 -10.51
CA PRO A 3 -5.67 -5.35 -10.90
C PRO A 3 -4.88 -4.38 -10.02
N LEU A 4 -4.66 -4.71 -8.74
CA LEU A 4 -3.89 -3.89 -7.80
C LEU A 4 -2.43 -3.76 -8.25
N ILE A 5 -1.83 -4.89 -8.60
CA ILE A 5 -0.44 -4.96 -9.04
C ILE A 5 -0.25 -4.32 -10.41
N VAL A 6 -1.28 -4.38 -11.27
CA VAL A 6 -1.29 -3.63 -12.53
C VAL A 6 -1.25 -2.12 -12.27
N THR A 7 -2.09 -1.61 -11.38
CA THR A 7 -2.11 -0.18 -11.01
C THR A 7 -0.77 0.28 -10.47
N ILE A 8 -0.22 -0.44 -9.49
CA ILE A 8 1.08 -0.13 -8.86
C ILE A 8 2.22 -0.07 -9.88
N ASN A 9 2.24 -1.01 -10.82
CA ASN A 9 3.38 -1.19 -11.71
C ASN A 9 3.22 -0.49 -13.06
N ARG A 10 2.08 0.16 -13.33
CA ARG A 10 1.71 0.66 -14.66
C ARG A 10 2.77 1.52 -15.32
N ALA A 11 3.48 2.34 -14.56
CA ALA A 11 4.50 3.26 -15.04
C ALA A 11 5.93 2.68 -15.05
N TYR A 12 6.15 1.44 -14.61
CA TYR A 12 7.49 0.93 -14.29
C TYR A 12 7.83 -0.35 -15.05
N ARG A 13 9.10 -0.45 -15.47
CA ARG A 13 9.62 -1.63 -16.19
C ARG A 13 9.91 -2.82 -15.28
N LYS A 14 10.29 -2.55 -14.02
CA LYS A 14 10.48 -3.57 -12.96
C LYS A 14 9.31 -3.48 -12.00
N GLY A 15 8.54 -4.56 -11.88
CA GLY A 15 7.35 -4.59 -11.04
C GLY A 15 7.65 -4.94 -9.58
N LEU A 16 6.98 -4.26 -8.67
CA LEU A 16 6.77 -4.71 -7.29
C LEU A 16 5.79 -5.90 -7.32
N THR A 17 6.19 -7.03 -6.74
CA THR A 17 5.28 -8.17 -6.59
C THR A 17 4.36 -7.97 -5.38
N GLU A 18 3.22 -8.66 -5.40
CA GLU A 18 2.22 -8.59 -4.34
C GLU A 18 2.78 -9.06 -2.99
N GLU A 19 3.50 -10.17 -2.99
CA GLU A 19 4.11 -10.76 -1.80
C GLU A 19 5.19 -9.84 -1.24
N LYS A 20 5.93 -9.14 -2.11
CA LYS A 20 6.96 -8.20 -1.68
C LYS A 20 6.32 -6.98 -1.02
N LEU A 21 5.21 -6.47 -1.56
CA LEU A 21 4.47 -5.36 -0.95
C LEU A 21 3.91 -5.77 0.41
N ALA A 22 3.27 -6.94 0.50
CA ALA A 22 2.72 -7.46 1.76
C ALA A 22 3.81 -7.60 2.82
N LYS A 23 4.97 -8.15 2.44
CA LYS A 23 6.14 -8.27 3.32
C LYS A 23 6.62 -6.90 3.83
N LEU A 24 6.74 -5.90 2.95
CA LEU A 24 7.18 -4.56 3.34
C LEU A 24 6.23 -3.93 4.37
N ILE A 25 4.92 -4.10 4.19
CA ILE A 25 3.90 -3.59 5.12
C ILE A 25 3.98 -4.32 6.47
N LYS A 26 3.99 -5.66 6.48
CA LYS A 26 4.08 -6.46 7.71
C LYS A 26 5.35 -6.18 8.51
N GLU A 27 6.49 -6.09 7.83
CA GLU A 27 7.77 -5.80 8.48
C GLU A 27 7.93 -4.31 8.86
N GLN A 28 6.98 -3.46 8.46
CA GLN A 28 7.02 -2.02 8.69
C GLN A 28 8.29 -1.39 8.12
N ILE A 29 8.65 -1.77 6.88
CA ILE A 29 9.84 -1.30 6.16
C ILE A 29 9.40 -0.51 4.93
N PHE A 30 9.85 0.74 4.84
CA PHE A 30 9.71 1.54 3.63
C PHE A 30 10.96 1.44 2.76
N PRO A 31 10.85 0.99 1.50
CA PRO A 31 11.99 0.92 0.61
C PRO A 31 12.45 2.33 0.23
N LYS A 32 13.78 2.54 0.16
CA LYS A 32 14.36 3.84 -0.23
C LYS A 32 14.79 3.91 -1.70
N SER A 33 14.79 2.78 -2.40
CA SER A 33 15.29 2.66 -3.76
C SER A 33 14.18 2.86 -4.80
N TYR A 34 14.44 3.72 -5.78
CA TYR A 34 13.61 3.81 -6.99
C TYR A 34 13.67 2.52 -7.81
N PRO A 35 12.55 2.03 -8.38
CA PRO A 35 11.19 2.58 -8.32
C PRO A 35 10.33 2.07 -7.13
N LEU A 36 10.91 1.23 -6.28
CA LEU A 36 10.16 0.47 -5.27
C LEU A 36 9.45 1.36 -4.25
N ASN A 37 10.05 2.50 -3.89
CA ASN A 37 9.44 3.51 -3.02
C ASN A 37 8.19 4.13 -3.64
N GLU A 38 8.26 4.53 -4.91
CA GLU A 38 7.14 5.16 -5.61
C GLU A 38 6.01 4.16 -5.87
N GLN A 39 6.34 2.90 -6.15
CA GLN A 39 5.35 1.82 -6.29
C GLN A 39 4.56 1.60 -4.99
N VAL A 40 5.23 1.67 -3.83
CA VAL A 40 4.55 1.62 -2.53
C VAL A 40 3.69 2.86 -2.33
N GLU A 41 4.16 4.05 -2.70
CA GLU A 41 3.38 5.29 -2.61
C GLU A 41 2.10 5.20 -3.48
N VAL A 42 2.19 4.68 -4.71
CA VAL A 42 1.03 4.44 -5.62
C VAL A 42 -0.02 3.52 -5.00
N PHE A 43 0.39 2.49 -4.24
CA PHE A 43 -0.55 1.62 -3.53
C PHE A 43 -1.44 2.40 -2.55
N PHE A 44 -0.94 3.48 -1.95
CA PHE A 44 -1.71 4.28 -1.00
C PHE A 44 -2.40 5.49 -1.63
N SER A 45 -1.99 5.95 -2.82
CA SER A 45 -2.57 7.14 -3.46
C SER A 45 -3.52 6.85 -4.62
N GLU A 46 -3.28 5.78 -5.39
CA GLU A 46 -4.01 5.50 -6.64
C GLU A 46 -4.84 4.22 -6.60
N VAL A 47 -4.59 3.32 -5.63
CA VAL A 47 -5.36 2.08 -5.51
C VAL A 47 -6.65 2.38 -4.72
N PRO A 48 -7.83 2.02 -5.27
CA PRO A 48 -9.09 2.20 -4.56
C PRO A 48 -9.12 1.47 -3.21
N VAL A 49 -9.71 2.09 -2.19
CA VAL A 49 -9.76 1.54 -0.83
C VAL A 49 -10.36 0.13 -0.76
N PRO A 50 -11.43 -0.23 -1.48
CA PRO A 50 -11.93 -1.61 -1.46
C PRO A 50 -10.88 -2.65 -1.88
N MET A 51 -10.00 -2.30 -2.82
CA MET A 51 -8.91 -3.19 -3.25
C MET A 51 -7.80 -3.28 -2.22
N VAL A 52 -7.49 -2.17 -1.52
CA VAL A 52 -6.56 -2.15 -0.39
C VAL A 52 -7.06 -3.06 0.73
N VAL A 53 -8.36 -3.01 1.04
CA VAL A 53 -9.00 -3.88 2.03
C VAL A 53 -8.89 -5.35 1.62
N SER A 54 -9.30 -5.70 0.39
CA SER A 54 -9.18 -7.08 -0.12
C SER A 54 -7.73 -7.60 -0.12
N PHE A 55 -6.76 -6.73 -0.41
CA PHE A 55 -5.34 -7.07 -0.31
C PHE A 55 -4.94 -7.40 1.12
N CYS A 56 -5.38 -6.61 2.09
CA CYS A 56 -5.07 -6.85 3.50
C CYS A 56 -5.71 -8.15 4.01
N GLU A 57 -6.96 -8.43 3.64
CA GLU A 57 -7.63 -9.69 3.96
C GLU A 57 -6.88 -10.89 3.37
N LYS A 58 -6.53 -10.81 2.08
CA LYS A 58 -5.79 -11.87 1.37
C LYS A 58 -4.42 -12.16 1.98
N HIS A 59 -3.73 -11.14 2.47
CA HIS A 59 -2.40 -11.27 3.04
C HIS A 59 -2.38 -11.30 4.56
N GLU A 60 -3.52 -11.37 5.25
CA GLU A 60 -3.60 -11.35 6.72
C GLU A 60 -2.81 -10.15 7.32
N ILE A 61 -3.06 -8.96 6.79
CA ILE A 61 -2.54 -7.69 7.31
C ILE A 61 -3.65 -7.02 8.12
N ASP A 62 -3.40 -6.78 9.40
CA ASP A 62 -4.35 -6.06 10.25
C ASP A 62 -4.44 -4.59 9.78
N MET A 63 -5.65 -4.03 9.77
CA MET A 63 -5.87 -2.60 9.53
C MET A 63 -4.99 -1.72 10.42
N LYS A 64 -4.71 -2.12 11.66
CA LYS A 64 -3.79 -1.40 12.55
C LYS A 64 -2.35 -1.41 12.03
N GLU A 65 -1.90 -2.51 11.42
CA GLU A 65 -0.57 -2.61 10.81
C GLU A 65 -0.48 -1.73 9.56
N LEU A 66 -1.52 -1.76 8.72
CA LEU A 66 -1.60 -0.93 7.53
C LEU A 66 -1.61 0.57 7.90
N LYS A 67 -2.45 0.96 8.87
CA LYS A 67 -2.52 2.34 9.39
C LYS A 67 -1.18 2.81 9.91
N LYS A 68 -0.51 1.99 10.73
CA LYS A 68 0.81 2.29 11.28
C LYS A 68 1.84 2.52 10.16
N TYR A 69 1.80 1.73 9.10
CA TYR A 69 2.66 1.91 7.94
C TYR A 69 2.38 3.23 7.22
N TYR A 70 1.10 3.51 6.93
CA TYR A 70 0.63 4.72 6.27
C TYR A 70 1.02 5.98 7.04
N ASP A 71 0.71 6.04 8.35
CA ASP A 71 1.02 7.18 9.21
C ASP A 71 2.53 7.43 9.29
N ARG A 72 3.33 6.37 9.33
CA ARG A 72 4.79 6.47 9.48
C ARG A 72 5.50 6.91 8.21
N TYR A 73 5.06 6.43 7.04
CA TYR A 73 5.84 6.54 5.81
C TYR A 73 5.18 7.33 4.69
N ILE A 74 3.85 7.37 4.65
CA ILE A 74 3.11 7.80 3.46
C ILE A 74 2.38 9.12 3.70
N LYS A 75 1.64 9.23 4.80
CA LYS A 75 0.70 10.33 5.11
C LYS A 75 1.29 11.72 4.92
N SER A 76 2.56 11.90 5.29
CA SER A 76 3.26 13.19 5.17
C SER A 76 3.42 13.68 3.73
N LYS A 77 3.43 12.77 2.75
CA LYS A 77 3.57 13.08 1.32
C LYS A 77 2.26 12.92 0.56
N PHE A 78 1.54 11.83 0.83
CA PHE A 78 0.33 11.42 0.10
C PHE A 78 -0.77 11.13 1.10
N ARG A 79 -1.54 12.16 1.45
CA ARG A 79 -2.70 11.99 2.32
C ARG A 79 -3.83 11.35 1.53
N ASN A 80 -4.40 10.27 2.04
CA ASN A 80 -5.57 9.59 1.49
C ASN A 80 -6.71 9.68 2.52
N GLU A 81 -7.69 10.56 2.26
CA GLU A 81 -8.81 10.80 3.18
C GLU A 81 -9.76 9.60 3.27
N GLU A 82 -9.95 8.85 2.18
CA GLU A 82 -10.81 7.66 2.16
C GLU A 82 -10.25 6.52 3.02
N LEU A 83 -8.92 6.31 2.99
CA LEU A 83 -8.25 5.42 3.95
C LEU A 83 -8.36 5.96 5.37
N GLU A 84 -8.27 7.28 5.55
CA GLU A 84 -8.41 7.91 6.86
C GLU A 84 -9.79 7.72 7.49
N GLU A 85 -10.84 7.79 6.68
CA GLU A 85 -12.21 7.49 7.09
C GLU A 85 -12.36 6.02 7.49
N LEU A 86 -11.76 5.09 6.74
CA LEU A 86 -11.76 3.66 7.07
C LEU A 86 -11.22 3.41 8.48
N TRP A 87 -10.14 4.08 8.89
CA TRP A 87 -9.56 3.92 10.23
C TRP A 87 -10.47 4.38 11.38
N ASN A 88 -11.48 5.22 11.12
CA ASN A 88 -12.38 5.71 12.17
C ASN A 88 -13.53 4.73 12.45
N ILE A 89 -13.66 3.68 11.63
CA ILE A 89 -14.70 2.65 11.74
C ILE A 89 -14.18 1.42 12.50
N PHE A 90 -12.85 1.24 12.59
CA PHE A 90 -12.16 0.13 13.27
C PHE A 90 -11.37 0.59 14.51
#